data_AF-A0A8C3BLA6-F1
#
_entry.id   AF-A0A8C3BLA6-F1
#
_cell.length_a   1.000
_cell.length_b   1.000
_cell.length_c   1.000
_cell.angle_alpha   90.00
_cell.angle_beta   90.00
_cell.angle_gamma   90.00
#
_symmetry.space_group_name_H-M   'P 1'
#
loop_
_entity.id
_entity.type
_entity.pdbx_description
1 polymer ?
#
loop_
_entity_poly.entity_id
_entity_poly.type
_entity_poly.pdbx_seq_one_letter_code
_entity_poly.pdbx_strand_id
1 'polypeptide(L)'
;MANVYLIKGQTLRSEMKENYFTRDKLDPDMAFCRNAREMGVFMYITNRHEFGRLISTANYNTSHYNNDLWQIFENPVDWKETYINPNYSKIFTDNIVEQPCPDVFWFPIFSDTACDELVEEMEHFGQWSGGKHQDSRISGGYENVPTDDIHMKQIGLDNEWLHFIREFIAPVTLKVFAGYYTKGYALLNFVVKYSPDRQRSLRPHHDSSTFTINIALNKVGEDFQGGGCKFLRYNCSIESPRKGWSFMHPGRLTHLHEGLPILNGTRYIAVSFIDP
;
A
#
# COMPACT_ATOMS: atom_id res chain seq x y z
N MET A 1 -24.83 -6.04 -15.71
CA MET A 1 -25.28 -6.54 -14.40
C MET A 1 -26.12 -5.46 -13.73
N ALA A 2 -27.31 -5.78 -13.22
CA ALA A 2 -28.12 -4.85 -12.42
C ALA A 2 -27.81 -5.07 -10.93
N ASN A 3 -27.25 -4.07 -10.25
CA ASN A 3 -26.49 -4.36 -9.02
C ASN A 3 -27.31 -4.27 -7.72
N VAL A 4 -28.24 -3.32 -7.59
CA VAL A 4 -29.04 -3.16 -6.36
C VAL A 4 -30.45 -2.67 -6.72
N TYR A 5 -31.48 -3.34 -6.22
CA TYR A 5 -32.88 -2.96 -6.40
C TYR A 5 -33.74 -3.40 -5.22
N LEU A 6 -34.85 -2.70 -5.00
CA LEU A 6 -35.85 -3.02 -3.98
C LEU A 6 -37.18 -3.33 -4.66
N ILE A 7 -37.79 -4.46 -4.30
CA ILE A 7 -39.09 -4.89 -4.84
C ILE A 7 -40.10 -5.00 -3.71
N LYS A 8 -41.28 -4.40 -3.87
CA LYS A 8 -42.38 -4.54 -2.92
C LYS A 8 -42.82 -6.00 -2.87
N GLY A 9 -42.79 -6.63 -1.70
CA GLY A 9 -43.10 -8.06 -1.56
C GLY A 9 -44.52 -8.46 -2.02
N GLN A 10 -45.47 -7.51 -2.04
CA GLN A 10 -46.79 -7.75 -2.63
C GLN A 10 -46.70 -8.01 -4.14
N THR A 11 -45.92 -7.22 -4.87
CA THR A 11 -45.69 -7.36 -6.32
C THR A 11 -45.15 -8.76 -6.66
N LEU A 12 -44.23 -9.28 -5.84
CA LEU A 12 -43.70 -10.64 -5.96
C LEU A 12 -44.71 -11.77 -5.68
N ARG A 13 -45.86 -11.48 -5.07
CA ARG A 13 -46.89 -12.49 -4.76
C ARG A 13 -48.09 -12.39 -5.69
N SER A 14 -48.43 -11.19 -6.15
CA SER A 14 -49.62 -10.93 -6.96
C SER A 14 -49.34 -10.89 -8.46
N GLU A 15 -48.27 -10.21 -8.86
CA GLU A 15 -48.04 -9.81 -10.26
C GLU A 15 -46.93 -10.64 -10.90
N MET A 16 -45.89 -10.95 -10.14
CA MET A 16 -44.77 -11.78 -10.55
C MET A 16 -44.95 -13.15 -9.88
N LYS A 17 -45.33 -14.22 -10.60
CA LYS A 17 -45.52 -15.58 -10.04
C LYS A 17 -44.66 -16.71 -10.64
N GLU A 18 -43.86 -16.42 -11.67
CA GLU A 18 -43.08 -17.41 -12.45
C GLU A 18 -41.56 -17.22 -12.31
N ASN A 19 -40.75 -17.90 -13.13
CA ASN A 19 -39.30 -17.88 -13.02
C ASN A 19 -38.71 -16.59 -13.64
N TYR A 20 -38.41 -15.58 -12.83
CA TYR A 20 -38.11 -14.21 -13.32
C TYR A 20 -36.74 -14.07 -13.98
N PHE A 21 -35.76 -14.86 -13.58
CA PHE A 21 -34.37 -14.72 -14.03
C PHE A 21 -34.01 -15.67 -15.17
N THR A 22 -34.96 -16.49 -15.63
CA THR A 22 -34.72 -17.47 -16.69
C THR A 22 -35.63 -17.18 -17.87
N ARG A 23 -35.05 -16.88 -19.03
CA ARG A 23 -35.81 -16.76 -20.27
C ARG A 23 -34.94 -16.95 -21.50
N ASP A 24 -35.30 -17.93 -22.32
CA ASP A 24 -34.67 -18.19 -23.62
C ASP A 24 -33.13 -18.13 -23.56
N LYS A 25 -32.52 -17.29 -24.41
CA LYS A 25 -31.08 -17.04 -24.52
C LYS A 25 -30.66 -15.70 -23.87
N LEU A 26 -31.49 -15.10 -23.01
CA LEU A 26 -31.15 -13.87 -22.32
C LEU A 26 -30.29 -14.16 -21.08
N ASP A 27 -29.38 -13.25 -20.74
CA ASP A 27 -28.74 -13.30 -19.43
C ASP A 27 -29.77 -13.04 -18.32
N PRO A 28 -29.50 -13.49 -17.08
CA PRO A 28 -30.47 -13.42 -16.00
C PRO A 28 -31.00 -12.02 -15.68
N ASP A 29 -30.17 -10.98 -15.79
CA ASP A 29 -30.59 -9.61 -15.47
C ASP A 29 -31.50 -9.05 -16.57
N MET A 30 -31.15 -9.31 -17.84
CA MET A 30 -32.02 -8.98 -18.96
C MET A 30 -33.34 -9.75 -18.90
N ALA A 31 -33.30 -11.03 -18.54
CA ALA A 31 -34.49 -11.87 -18.36
C ALA A 31 -35.41 -11.29 -17.28
N PHE A 32 -34.85 -10.93 -16.12
CA PHE A 32 -35.58 -10.27 -15.04
C PHE A 32 -36.25 -8.99 -15.50
N CYS A 33 -35.48 -8.09 -16.12
CA CYS A 33 -36.00 -6.80 -16.57
C CYS A 33 -37.08 -6.95 -17.64
N ARG A 34 -36.94 -7.93 -18.54
CA ARG A 34 -37.95 -8.20 -19.57
C ARG A 34 -39.23 -8.75 -18.98
N ASN A 35 -39.12 -9.72 -18.07
CA ASN A 35 -40.28 -10.33 -17.42
C ASN A 35 -41.07 -9.31 -16.60
N ALA A 36 -40.39 -8.44 -15.85
CA ALA A 36 -41.04 -7.34 -15.12
C ALA A 36 -41.82 -6.40 -16.06
N ARG A 37 -41.22 -6.02 -17.20
CA ARG A 37 -41.87 -5.14 -18.19
C ARG A 37 -43.11 -5.79 -18.83
N GLU A 38 -43.05 -7.07 -19.18
CA GLU A 38 -44.19 -7.78 -19.79
C GLU A 38 -45.36 -7.96 -18.81
N MET A 39 -45.08 -7.96 -17.50
CA MET A 39 -46.09 -7.97 -16.43
C MET A 39 -46.62 -6.56 -16.10
N GLY A 40 -46.17 -5.51 -16.80
CA GLY A 40 -46.57 -4.13 -16.54
C GLY A 40 -45.97 -3.53 -15.26
N VAL A 41 -44.96 -4.17 -14.66
CA VAL A 41 -44.29 -3.68 -13.46
C VAL A 41 -43.27 -2.62 -13.86
N PHE A 42 -43.44 -1.40 -13.35
CA PHE A 42 -42.47 -0.34 -13.58
C PHE A 42 -41.18 -0.57 -12.79
N MET A 43 -40.05 -0.33 -13.47
CA MET A 43 -38.71 -0.37 -12.89
C MET A 43 -38.21 1.06 -12.70
N TYR A 44 -38.31 1.57 -11.47
CA TYR A 44 -37.89 2.92 -11.14
C TYR A 44 -36.39 2.98 -10.83
N ILE A 45 -35.74 4.07 -11.27
CA ILE A 45 -34.38 4.44 -10.86
C ILE A 45 -34.46 5.77 -10.10
N THR A 46 -33.71 5.86 -9.01
CA THR A 46 -33.53 7.12 -8.26
C THR A 46 -32.05 7.46 -8.16
N ASN A 47 -31.73 8.70 -8.53
CA ASN A 47 -30.44 9.35 -8.34
C ASN A 47 -30.58 10.59 -7.43
N ARG A 48 -31.63 10.64 -6.61
CA ARG A 48 -31.91 11.78 -5.71
C ARG A 48 -30.95 11.90 -4.53
N HIS A 49 -30.24 10.82 -4.22
CA HIS A 49 -29.22 10.74 -3.19
C HIS A 49 -28.00 9.99 -3.74
N GLU A 50 -26.85 10.21 -3.12
CA GLU A 50 -25.67 9.38 -3.32
C GLU A 50 -25.84 8.10 -2.50
N PHE A 51 -25.94 6.95 -3.18
CA PHE A 51 -26.13 5.65 -2.55
C PHE A 51 -24.82 4.85 -2.43
N GLY A 52 -23.84 5.14 -3.29
CA GLY A 52 -22.58 4.43 -3.34
C GLY A 52 -22.02 4.39 -4.75
N ARG A 53 -21.07 3.47 -4.95
CA ARG A 53 -20.33 3.27 -6.19
C ARG A 53 -20.34 1.79 -6.57
N LEU A 54 -19.99 1.51 -7.82
CA LEU A 54 -19.80 0.15 -8.30
C LEU A 54 -18.31 -0.12 -8.44
N ILE A 55 -17.87 -1.28 -7.97
CA ILE A 55 -16.49 -1.73 -8.15
C ILE A 55 -16.29 -2.29 -9.57
N SER A 56 -15.13 -2.03 -10.15
CA SER A 56 -14.66 -2.68 -11.37
C SER A 56 -14.19 -4.10 -11.04
N THR A 57 -14.79 -5.10 -11.69
CA THR A 57 -14.36 -6.50 -11.61
C THR A 57 -13.83 -7.03 -12.95
N ALA A 58 -13.72 -6.16 -13.96
CA ALA A 58 -13.47 -6.56 -15.34
C ALA A 58 -12.10 -7.25 -15.53
N ASN A 59 -11.07 -6.75 -14.83
CA ASN A 59 -9.68 -7.22 -14.93
C ASN A 59 -9.15 -7.70 -13.58
N TYR A 60 -10.02 -8.16 -12.68
CA TYR A 60 -9.61 -8.57 -11.34
C TYR A 60 -8.74 -9.82 -11.39
N ASN A 61 -7.46 -9.68 -11.03
CA ASN A 61 -6.54 -10.80 -10.95
C ASN A 61 -6.68 -11.51 -9.60
N THR A 62 -6.82 -12.83 -9.61
CA THR A 62 -6.96 -13.67 -8.41
C THR A 62 -5.73 -14.54 -8.13
N SER A 63 -4.59 -14.26 -8.77
CA SER A 63 -3.37 -15.08 -8.65
C SER A 63 -2.46 -14.73 -7.49
N HIS A 64 -2.65 -13.57 -6.86
CA HIS A 64 -1.84 -13.10 -5.74
C HIS A 64 -2.41 -13.62 -4.41
N TYR A 65 -1.58 -13.60 -3.36
CA TYR A 65 -2.03 -14.01 -2.03
C TYR A 65 -3.07 -13.00 -1.49
N ASN A 66 -2.76 -11.71 -1.63
CA ASN A 66 -3.63 -10.57 -1.32
C ASN A 66 -3.90 -9.75 -2.60
N ASN A 67 -4.90 -10.18 -3.38
CA ASN A 67 -5.22 -9.63 -4.70
C ASN A 67 -5.61 -8.13 -4.69
N ASP A 68 -6.23 -7.66 -3.62
CA ASP A 68 -6.71 -6.29 -3.51
C ASP A 68 -5.54 -5.27 -3.44
N LEU A 69 -4.32 -5.69 -3.07
CA LEU A 69 -3.12 -4.84 -3.12
C LEU A 69 -2.88 -4.27 -4.52
N TRP A 70 -3.26 -4.99 -5.58
CA TRP A 70 -3.11 -4.56 -6.98
C TRP A 70 -4.26 -3.70 -7.51
N GLN A 71 -5.29 -3.42 -6.71
CA GLN A 71 -6.49 -2.72 -7.17
C GLN A 71 -6.39 -1.19 -7.19
N ILE A 72 -5.20 -0.62 -6.94
CA ILE A 72 -5.00 0.84 -6.87
C ILE A 72 -5.43 1.57 -8.15
N PHE A 73 -5.37 0.91 -9.32
CA PHE A 73 -5.78 1.50 -10.59
C PHE A 73 -7.26 1.27 -10.94
N GLU A 74 -7.77 0.07 -10.70
CA GLU A 74 -9.14 -0.33 -11.08
C GLU A 74 -10.19 0.19 -10.09
N ASN A 75 -9.86 0.22 -8.80
CA ASN A 75 -10.75 0.62 -7.72
C ASN A 75 -10.05 1.58 -6.73
N PRO A 76 -9.57 2.76 -7.19
CA PRO A 76 -8.70 3.64 -6.39
C PRO A 76 -9.33 4.17 -5.11
N VAL A 77 -10.65 4.39 -5.10
CA VAL A 77 -11.36 4.91 -3.92
C VAL A 77 -11.43 3.84 -2.83
N ASP A 78 -11.88 2.65 -3.19
CA ASP A 78 -11.95 1.49 -2.29
C ASP A 78 -10.55 1.07 -1.80
N TRP A 79 -9.57 1.03 -2.72
CA TRP A 79 -8.18 0.77 -2.38
C TRP A 79 -7.64 1.76 -1.35
N LYS A 80 -7.89 3.06 -1.54
CA LYS A 80 -7.48 4.10 -0.58
C LYS A 80 -8.16 3.93 0.78
N GLU A 81 -9.46 3.67 0.81
CA GLU A 81 -10.22 3.48 2.06
C GLU A 81 -9.71 2.26 2.85
N THR A 82 -9.26 1.20 2.16
CA THR A 82 -8.71 -0.02 2.78
C THR A 82 -7.25 0.15 3.21
N TYR A 83 -6.40 0.71 2.34
CA TYR A 83 -4.95 0.60 2.47
C TYR A 83 -4.24 1.87 2.94
N ILE A 84 -4.84 3.04 2.80
CA ILE A 84 -4.24 4.29 3.26
C ILE A 84 -4.70 4.58 4.69
N ASN A 85 -3.78 5.08 5.51
CA ASN A 85 -4.10 5.41 6.90
C ASN A 85 -5.26 6.41 6.96
N PRO A 86 -6.30 6.19 7.80
CA PRO A 86 -7.43 7.11 7.91
C PRO A 86 -7.06 8.54 8.30
N ASN A 87 -5.92 8.72 8.98
CA ASN A 87 -5.41 10.05 9.34
C ASN A 87 -4.51 10.68 8.27
N TYR A 88 -4.26 10.03 7.13
CA TYR A 88 -3.43 10.57 6.05
C TYR A 88 -3.90 11.94 5.58
N SER A 89 -5.22 12.14 5.39
CA SER A 89 -5.78 13.43 4.96
C SER A 89 -5.49 14.56 5.96
N LYS A 90 -5.39 14.25 7.25
CA LYS A 90 -5.09 15.21 8.33
C LYS A 90 -3.67 15.74 8.27
N ILE A 91 -2.77 15.13 7.49
CA ILE A 91 -1.44 15.71 7.17
C ILE A 91 -1.61 17.11 6.58
N PHE A 92 -2.61 17.30 5.71
CA PHE A 92 -2.80 18.53 4.96
C PHE A 92 -3.69 19.55 5.67
N THR A 93 -4.51 19.12 6.65
CA THR A 93 -5.45 20.00 7.37
C THR A 93 -4.99 20.32 8.80
N ASP A 94 -4.51 19.32 9.54
CA ASP A 94 -4.29 19.39 11.00
C ASP A 94 -2.80 19.34 11.37
N ASN A 95 -1.93 19.29 10.36
CA ASN A 95 -0.47 19.28 10.49
C ASN A 95 0.10 18.24 11.47
N ILE A 96 -0.40 17.00 11.39
CA ILE A 96 0.02 15.87 12.24
C ILE A 96 1.41 15.30 11.91
N VAL A 97 2.15 15.94 10.99
CA VAL A 97 3.50 15.50 10.60
C VAL A 97 4.48 15.88 11.70
N GLU A 98 5.25 14.92 12.16
CA GLU A 98 6.29 15.12 13.16
C GLU A 98 7.66 15.26 12.49
N GLN A 99 8.62 15.85 13.20
CA GLN A 99 10.01 15.96 12.76
C GLN A 99 10.96 15.49 13.88
N PRO A 100 11.09 14.16 14.10
CA PRO A 100 11.86 13.62 15.22
C PRO A 100 13.36 13.93 15.16
N CYS A 101 13.92 14.12 13.96
CA CYS A 101 15.31 14.52 13.73
C CYS A 101 15.37 15.67 12.71
N PRO A 102 16.45 16.48 12.66
CA PRO A 102 16.61 17.53 11.65
C PRO A 102 16.40 16.98 10.24
N ASP A 103 15.52 17.60 9.47
CA ASP A 103 15.09 17.20 8.11
C ASP A 103 14.64 15.73 7.95
N VAL A 104 14.18 15.11 9.04
CA VAL A 104 13.52 13.79 9.02
C VAL A 104 12.06 13.97 9.42
N PHE A 105 11.15 13.83 8.47
CA PHE A 105 9.71 13.98 8.68
C PHE A 105 9.04 12.63 8.90
N TRP A 106 8.03 12.56 9.75
CA TRP A 106 7.38 11.32 10.14
C TRP A 106 5.86 11.46 10.14
N PHE A 107 5.16 10.62 9.36
CA PHE A 107 3.74 10.76 9.09
C PHE A 107 3.03 9.43 8.86
N PRO A 108 1.72 9.32 9.11
CA PRO A 108 0.95 8.11 8.81
C PRO A 108 0.72 7.95 7.31
N ILE A 109 0.88 6.73 6.78
CA ILE A 109 0.70 6.46 5.36
C ILE A 109 -0.17 5.23 5.08
N PHE A 110 0.12 4.11 5.73
CA PHE A 110 -0.59 2.85 5.52
C PHE A 110 -1.53 2.53 6.69
N SER A 111 -2.61 1.81 6.37
CA SER A 111 -3.46 1.15 7.35
C SER A 111 -2.75 -0.10 7.90
N ASP A 112 -3.26 -0.66 9.01
CA ASP A 112 -2.73 -1.92 9.52
C ASP A 112 -2.91 -3.06 8.50
N THR A 113 -4.04 -3.07 7.78
CA THR A 113 -4.33 -4.02 6.69
C THR A 113 -3.30 -3.96 5.57
N ALA A 114 -2.93 -2.76 5.10
CA ALA A 114 -1.88 -2.62 4.08
C ALA A 114 -0.54 -3.20 4.54
N CYS A 115 -0.19 -2.95 5.80
CA CYS A 115 1.05 -3.45 6.37
C CYS A 115 1.05 -4.98 6.50
N ASP A 116 -0.04 -5.56 7.02
CA ASP A 116 -0.16 -7.01 7.20
C ASP A 116 -0.17 -7.73 5.85
N GLU A 117 -1.04 -7.31 4.93
CA GLU A 117 -1.18 -7.97 3.64
C GLU A 117 0.09 -7.87 2.78
N LEU A 118 0.83 -6.75 2.86
CA LEU A 118 2.12 -6.61 2.19
C LEU A 118 3.17 -7.56 2.78
N VAL A 119 3.23 -7.70 4.11
CA VAL A 119 4.16 -8.65 4.75
C VAL A 119 3.80 -10.10 4.39
N GLU A 120 2.52 -10.44 4.41
CA GLU A 120 2.03 -11.76 4.00
C GLU A 120 2.39 -12.11 2.56
N GLU A 121 2.22 -11.17 1.62
CA GLU A 121 2.60 -11.37 0.21
C GLU A 121 4.11 -11.60 0.06
N MET A 122 4.93 -10.84 0.80
CA MET A 122 6.39 -10.99 0.79
C MET A 122 6.83 -12.34 1.38
N GLU A 123 6.23 -12.77 2.49
CA GLU A 123 6.50 -14.08 3.09
C GLU A 123 5.98 -15.23 2.20
N HIS A 124 4.86 -15.06 1.51
CA HIS A 124 4.33 -16.03 0.55
C HIS A 124 5.28 -16.22 -0.63
N PHE A 125 5.87 -15.13 -1.14
CA PHE A 125 6.90 -15.20 -2.18
C PHE A 125 8.17 -15.90 -1.66
N GLY A 126 8.62 -15.56 -0.46
CA GLY A 126 9.62 -16.31 0.32
C GLY A 126 11.07 -16.27 -0.19
N GLN A 127 11.34 -15.74 -1.38
CA GLN A 127 12.68 -15.69 -1.98
C GLN A 127 13.47 -14.45 -1.56
N TRP A 128 13.73 -14.33 -0.26
CA TRP A 128 14.52 -13.25 0.34
C TRP A 128 16.01 -13.29 -0.06
N SER A 129 16.67 -12.13 -0.21
CA SER A 129 18.05 -12.01 -0.75
C SER A 129 19.13 -12.70 0.09
N GLY A 130 18.95 -12.73 1.41
CA GLY A 130 19.97 -13.19 2.35
C GLY A 130 21.00 -12.15 2.77
N GLY A 131 20.83 -10.87 2.41
CA GLY A 131 21.75 -9.79 2.80
C GLY A 131 23.13 -9.95 2.19
N LYS A 132 23.22 -10.52 0.99
CA LYS A 132 24.49 -10.79 0.29
C LYS A 132 24.81 -9.67 -0.69
N HIS A 133 26.09 -9.29 -0.78
CA HIS A 133 26.55 -8.28 -1.73
C HIS A 133 26.32 -8.62 -3.19
N GLN A 134 26.28 -9.91 -3.54
CA GLN A 134 25.96 -10.36 -4.89
C GLN A 134 24.51 -10.79 -4.93
N ASP A 135 23.74 -10.10 -5.77
CA ASP A 135 22.34 -10.39 -5.97
C ASP A 135 22.02 -10.36 -7.47
N SER A 136 21.79 -11.54 -8.04
CA SER A 136 21.45 -11.69 -9.46
C SER A 136 20.05 -11.16 -9.82
N ARG A 137 19.23 -10.82 -8.82
CA ARG A 137 17.86 -10.33 -8.97
C ARG A 137 17.83 -8.82 -9.25
N ILE A 138 18.92 -8.09 -8.96
CA ILE A 138 19.06 -6.65 -9.23
C ILE A 138 19.92 -6.36 -10.47
N SER A 139 19.60 -5.27 -11.16
CA SER A 139 20.37 -4.84 -12.33
C SER A 139 21.78 -4.41 -11.92
N GLY A 140 22.81 -5.09 -12.45
CA GLY A 140 24.22 -4.86 -12.10
C GLY A 140 24.82 -5.87 -11.13
N GLY A 141 24.01 -6.71 -10.47
CA GLY A 141 24.49 -7.89 -9.74
C GLY A 141 25.23 -7.64 -8.42
N TYR A 142 25.42 -6.38 -8.01
CA TYR A 142 26.17 -6.01 -6.81
C TYR A 142 25.49 -4.90 -6.01
N GLU A 143 25.32 -5.16 -4.72
CA GLU A 143 24.76 -4.20 -3.76
C GLU A 143 25.84 -3.74 -2.78
N ASN A 144 26.09 -2.44 -2.75
CA ASN A 144 27.13 -1.86 -1.88
C ASN A 144 26.78 -2.04 -0.40
N VAL A 145 25.49 -2.05 -0.05
CA VAL A 145 25.00 -2.13 1.33
C VAL A 145 23.84 -3.13 1.36
N PRO A 146 24.12 -4.44 1.40
CA PRO A 146 23.10 -5.43 1.14
C PRO A 146 22.10 -5.54 2.28
N THR A 147 20.84 -5.66 1.91
CA THR A 147 19.73 -5.96 2.82
C THR A 147 19.09 -7.28 2.49
N ASP A 148 18.50 -7.92 3.50
CA ASP A 148 17.71 -9.12 3.30
C ASP A 148 16.30 -8.74 2.82
N ASP A 149 16.09 -8.77 1.51
CA ASP A 149 14.96 -8.08 0.90
C ASP A 149 14.30 -8.83 -0.28
N ILE A 150 13.13 -8.30 -0.62
CA ILE A 150 12.36 -8.60 -1.82
C ILE A 150 11.96 -7.26 -2.46
N HIS A 151 12.29 -7.09 -3.73
CA HIS A 151 11.89 -5.92 -4.51
C HIS A 151 10.45 -6.05 -5.01
N MET A 152 9.73 -4.92 -5.08
CA MET A 152 8.34 -4.87 -5.59
C MET A 152 8.22 -5.46 -7.00
N LYS A 153 9.26 -5.27 -7.83
CA LYS A 153 9.34 -5.86 -9.17
C LYS A 153 9.32 -7.38 -9.19
N GLN A 154 9.85 -8.05 -8.16
CA GLN A 154 9.91 -9.51 -8.10
C GLN A 154 8.53 -10.14 -7.87
N ILE A 155 7.64 -9.42 -7.19
CA ILE A 155 6.25 -9.83 -6.96
C ILE A 155 5.27 -9.18 -7.96
N GLY A 156 5.76 -8.34 -8.87
CA GLY A 156 4.92 -7.66 -9.86
C GLY A 156 4.11 -6.48 -9.32
N LEU A 157 4.51 -5.86 -8.20
CA LEU A 157 3.83 -4.71 -7.56
C LEU A 157 4.46 -3.35 -7.93
N ASP A 158 5.47 -3.33 -8.81
CA ASP A 158 6.30 -2.12 -9.07
C ASP A 158 5.48 -0.96 -9.66
N ASN A 159 4.52 -1.25 -10.55
CA ASN A 159 3.70 -0.20 -11.18
C ASN A 159 2.73 0.43 -10.17
N GLU A 160 2.08 -0.40 -9.37
CA GLU A 160 1.15 -0.04 -8.31
C GLU A 160 1.88 0.77 -7.23
N TRP A 161 3.08 0.32 -6.86
CA TRP A 161 3.93 1.02 -5.89
C TRP A 161 4.39 2.39 -6.39
N LEU A 162 4.79 2.51 -7.66
CA LEU A 162 5.12 3.80 -8.26
C LEU A 162 3.91 4.74 -8.33
N HIS A 163 2.71 4.21 -8.57
CA HIS A 163 1.49 5.01 -8.49
C HIS A 163 1.21 5.47 -7.06
N PHE A 164 1.36 4.58 -6.07
CA PHE A 164 1.28 4.92 -4.65
C PHE A 164 2.24 6.07 -4.28
N ILE A 165 3.50 6.03 -4.74
CA ILE A 165 4.48 7.11 -4.49
C ILE A 165 3.98 8.44 -5.07
N ARG A 166 3.46 8.43 -6.29
CA ARG A 166 2.97 9.65 -6.96
C ARG A 166 1.73 10.22 -6.28
N GLU A 167 0.78 9.38 -5.89
CA GLU A 167 -0.49 9.81 -5.32
C GLU A 167 -0.40 10.18 -3.84
N PHE A 168 0.42 9.47 -3.06
CA PHE A 168 0.42 9.58 -1.60
C PHE A 168 1.72 10.10 -0.98
N ILE A 169 2.87 9.94 -1.65
CA ILE A 169 4.15 10.40 -1.11
C ILE A 169 4.51 11.78 -1.65
N ALA A 170 4.39 11.98 -2.97
CA ALA A 170 4.75 13.24 -3.62
C ALA A 170 4.04 14.48 -3.01
N PRO A 171 2.73 14.44 -2.67
CA PRO A 171 2.07 15.58 -2.03
C PRO A 171 2.63 15.88 -0.63
N VAL A 172 3.01 14.84 0.13
CA VAL A 172 3.64 15.02 1.45
C VAL A 172 5.03 15.61 1.29
N THR A 173 5.83 15.14 0.33
CA THR A 173 7.16 15.70 0.02
C THR A 173 7.06 17.19 -0.29
N LEU A 174 6.13 17.60 -1.15
CA LEU A 174 5.94 19.01 -1.51
C LEU A 174 5.55 19.87 -0.29
N LYS A 175 4.75 19.32 0.63
CA LYS A 175 4.36 20.00 1.87
C LYS A 175 5.56 20.23 2.80
N VAL A 176 6.39 19.20 3.01
CA VAL A 176 7.47 19.24 4.02
C VAL A 176 8.77 19.84 3.48
N PHE A 177 9.03 19.72 2.19
CA PHE A 177 10.15 20.33 1.49
C PHE A 177 9.65 21.38 0.50
N ALA A 178 9.21 22.53 1.01
CA ALA A 178 8.67 23.62 0.20
C ALA A 178 9.65 24.01 -0.93
N GLY A 179 9.16 23.96 -2.17
CA GLY A 179 9.96 24.26 -3.37
C GLY A 179 10.56 23.04 -4.06
N TYR A 180 10.48 21.84 -3.46
CA TYR A 180 10.86 20.59 -4.12
C TYR A 180 9.65 19.91 -4.77
N TYR A 181 9.77 19.61 -6.07
CA TYR A 181 8.73 18.95 -6.85
C TYR A 181 9.26 17.61 -7.39
N THR A 182 8.65 16.52 -6.94
CA THR A 182 9.00 15.17 -7.40
C THR A 182 8.01 14.66 -8.44
N LYS A 183 8.50 13.85 -9.37
CA LYS A 183 7.65 13.05 -10.29
C LYS A 183 7.36 11.64 -9.72
N GLY A 184 7.81 11.35 -8.49
CA GLY A 184 7.64 10.05 -7.85
C GLY A 184 8.33 8.93 -8.61
N TYR A 185 9.57 9.17 -9.05
CA TYR A 185 10.36 8.13 -9.73
C TYR A 185 11.23 7.40 -8.70
N ALA A 186 11.13 6.07 -8.64
CA ALA A 186 11.95 5.26 -7.76
C ALA A 186 12.37 3.98 -8.47
N LEU A 187 13.68 3.74 -8.54
CA LEU A 187 14.25 2.53 -9.15
C LEU A 187 14.34 1.35 -8.18
N LEU A 188 14.42 1.65 -6.88
CA LEU A 188 14.64 0.68 -5.83
C LEU A 188 13.49 0.81 -4.82
N ASN A 189 12.52 -0.09 -4.96
CA ASN A 189 11.36 -0.27 -4.09
C ASN A 189 11.40 -1.69 -3.55
N PHE A 190 11.52 -1.86 -2.24
CA PHE A 190 11.75 -3.17 -1.65
C PHE A 190 11.27 -3.23 -0.19
N VAL A 191 10.95 -4.44 0.26
CA VAL A 191 10.70 -4.73 1.68
C VAL A 191 11.93 -5.41 2.24
N VAL A 192 12.40 -4.93 3.38
CA VAL A 192 13.53 -5.50 4.13
C VAL A 192 13.01 -6.27 5.32
N LYS A 193 13.59 -7.46 5.55
CA LYS A 193 13.38 -8.30 6.71
C LYS A 193 14.63 -8.29 7.58
N TYR A 194 14.48 -7.86 8.83
CA TYR A 194 15.52 -8.04 9.84
C TYR A 194 15.13 -9.18 10.77
N SER A 195 16.07 -10.12 11.00
CA SER A 195 15.96 -11.16 12.03
C SER A 195 17.30 -11.33 12.77
N PRO A 196 17.30 -11.71 14.07
CA PRO A 196 18.53 -11.90 14.85
C PRO A 196 19.51 -12.89 14.20
N ASP A 197 18.99 -13.94 13.57
CA ASP A 197 19.76 -15.07 13.04
C ASP A 197 20.34 -14.84 11.63
N ARG A 198 19.90 -13.80 10.92
CA ARG A 198 20.23 -13.58 9.51
C ARG A 198 20.85 -12.20 9.27
N GLN A 199 20.05 -11.15 9.41
CA GLN A 199 20.51 -9.77 9.31
C GLN A 199 19.78 -8.95 10.36
N ARG A 200 20.49 -8.62 11.45
CA ARG A 200 19.89 -7.91 12.59
C ARG A 200 20.01 -6.38 12.52
N SER A 201 20.92 -5.85 11.71
CA SER A 201 21.27 -4.43 11.65
C SER A 201 21.74 -4.05 10.24
N LEU A 202 21.87 -2.75 9.98
CA LEU A 202 22.43 -2.22 8.74
C LEU A 202 23.51 -1.17 9.07
N ARG A 203 24.70 -1.35 8.51
CA ARG A 203 25.85 -0.46 8.77
C ARG A 203 25.58 0.98 8.31
N PRO A 204 26.32 1.99 8.83
CA PRO A 204 26.23 3.36 8.36
C PRO A 204 26.39 3.49 6.85
N HIS A 205 25.45 4.17 6.19
CA HIS A 205 25.46 4.40 4.75
C HIS A 205 24.66 5.64 4.33
N HIS A 206 24.79 5.99 3.06
CA HIS A 206 23.92 6.91 2.35
C HIS A 206 23.08 6.13 1.34
N ASP A 207 21.87 6.62 1.09
CA ASP A 207 21.02 6.07 0.06
C ASP A 207 21.35 6.71 -1.29
N SER A 208 21.21 5.94 -2.36
CA SER A 208 21.29 6.47 -3.71
C SER A 208 19.94 7.05 -4.14
N SER A 209 19.48 8.08 -3.41
CA SER A 209 18.22 8.80 -3.64
C SER A 209 18.41 10.30 -3.38
N THR A 210 17.52 11.13 -3.93
CA THR A 210 17.38 12.50 -3.42
C THR A 210 16.75 12.46 -2.04
N PHE A 211 15.67 11.70 -1.88
CA PHE A 211 15.07 11.40 -0.59
C PHE A 211 14.59 9.95 -0.51
N THR A 212 14.58 9.42 0.70
CA THR A 212 14.16 8.06 1.01
C THR A 212 12.90 8.12 1.87
N ILE A 213 11.97 7.20 1.62
CA ILE A 213 10.91 6.87 2.56
C ILE A 213 11.17 5.49 3.17
N ASN A 214 10.81 5.35 4.44
CA ASN A 214 10.94 4.11 5.19
C ASN A 214 9.67 3.92 6.04
N ILE A 215 8.88 2.92 5.67
CA ILE A 215 7.57 2.62 6.25
C ILE A 215 7.70 1.41 7.17
N ALA A 216 7.28 1.54 8.42
CA ALA A 216 7.24 0.41 9.33
C ALA A 216 6.02 -0.47 9.05
N LEU A 217 6.24 -1.77 8.83
CA LEU A 217 5.17 -2.72 8.49
C LEU A 217 4.70 -3.55 9.67
N ASN A 218 5.42 -3.55 10.79
CA ASN A 218 5.02 -4.23 12.01
C ASN A 218 5.46 -3.47 13.27
N LYS A 219 5.02 -3.94 14.44
CA LYS A 219 5.08 -3.18 15.69
C LYS A 219 6.27 -3.58 16.56
N VAL A 220 7.00 -2.56 17.01
CA VAL A 220 7.98 -2.71 18.08
C VAL A 220 7.28 -3.11 19.39
N GLY A 221 7.89 -4.00 20.16
CA GLY A 221 7.35 -4.50 21.44
C GLY A 221 6.37 -5.67 21.31
N GLU A 222 5.65 -5.78 20.18
CA GLU A 222 4.78 -6.92 19.86
C GLU A 222 5.49 -7.92 18.95
N ASP A 223 5.96 -7.48 17.77
CA ASP A 223 6.51 -8.36 16.74
C ASP A 223 8.04 -8.48 16.78
N PHE A 224 8.72 -7.44 17.30
CA PHE A 224 10.17 -7.41 17.45
C PHE A 224 10.61 -6.50 18.60
N GLN A 225 11.85 -6.67 19.06
CA GLN A 225 12.50 -5.84 20.09
C GLN A 225 13.77 -5.18 19.55
N GLY A 226 14.08 -3.97 20.02
CA GLY A 226 15.19 -3.16 19.49
C GLY A 226 14.89 -2.61 18.11
N GLY A 227 15.93 -2.36 17.31
CA GLY A 227 15.77 -1.80 15.98
C GLY A 227 15.63 -0.27 15.98
N GLY A 228 15.16 0.26 14.85
CA GLY A 228 15.08 1.69 14.59
C GLY A 228 16.05 2.15 13.49
N CYS A 229 16.25 3.46 13.42
CA CYS A 229 17.17 4.13 12.52
C CYS A 229 17.91 5.23 13.28
N LYS A 230 19.23 5.31 13.15
CA LYS A 230 20.04 6.37 13.76
C LYS A 230 20.71 7.21 12.70
N PHE A 231 20.52 8.53 12.77
CA PHE A 231 21.18 9.52 11.91
C PHE A 231 22.43 10.04 12.61
N LEU A 232 23.60 9.59 12.14
CA LEU A 232 24.87 9.74 12.86
C LEU A 232 25.28 11.21 13.04
N ARG A 233 25.14 12.02 11.99
CA ARG A 233 25.50 13.44 12.02
C ARG A 233 24.74 14.26 13.07
N TYR A 234 23.54 13.81 13.44
CA TYR A 234 22.67 14.50 14.38
C TYR A 234 22.62 13.83 15.74
N ASN A 235 23.28 12.67 15.91
CA ASN A 235 23.13 11.80 17.08
C ASN A 235 21.65 11.62 17.49
N CYS A 236 20.79 11.40 16.48
CA CYS A 236 19.34 11.31 16.65
C CYS A 236 18.85 9.94 16.17
N SER A 237 17.97 9.32 16.94
CA SER A 237 17.45 7.97 16.67
C SER A 237 15.93 7.95 16.63
N ILE A 238 15.37 7.12 15.76
CA ILE A 238 13.97 6.73 15.72
C ILE A 238 13.90 5.27 16.17
N GLU A 239 13.65 5.03 17.45
CA GLU A 239 13.73 3.69 18.07
C GLU A 239 12.37 3.01 18.23
N SER A 240 11.27 3.77 18.18
CA SER A 240 9.91 3.24 18.30
C SER A 240 9.08 3.51 17.05
N PRO A 241 9.43 2.92 15.89
CA PRO A 241 8.67 3.12 14.67
C PRO A 241 7.23 2.60 14.85
N ARG A 242 6.26 3.38 14.36
CA ARG A 242 4.83 3.13 14.44
C ARG A 242 4.42 2.40 13.17
N LYS A 243 3.75 1.25 13.30
CA LYS A 243 3.20 0.51 12.16
C LYS A 243 2.35 1.44 11.28
N GLY A 244 2.53 1.34 9.97
CA GLY A 244 1.84 2.19 8.99
C GLY A 244 2.34 3.63 8.90
N TRP A 245 3.35 4.03 9.67
CA TRP A 245 3.97 5.36 9.55
C TRP A 245 5.24 5.30 8.71
N SER A 246 5.46 6.34 7.90
CA SER A 246 6.64 6.53 7.08
C SER A 246 7.48 7.67 7.63
N PHE A 247 8.78 7.43 7.81
CA PHE A 247 9.72 8.54 7.92
C PHE A 247 10.40 8.82 6.58
N MET A 248 10.60 10.10 6.29
CA MET A 248 11.14 10.64 5.05
C MET A 248 12.36 11.51 5.36
N HIS A 249 13.47 11.28 4.66
CA HIS A 249 14.71 12.06 4.83
C HIS A 249 15.51 12.16 3.53
N PRO A 250 16.39 13.16 3.37
CA PRO A 250 17.36 13.20 2.28
C PRO A 250 18.23 11.93 2.24
N GLY A 251 18.52 11.39 1.05
CA GLY A 251 19.31 10.16 0.91
C GLY A 251 20.83 10.39 0.88
N ARG A 252 21.25 11.51 0.26
CA ARG A 252 22.66 11.85 0.02
C ARG A 252 23.19 12.93 0.95
N LEU A 253 24.52 12.95 1.09
CA LEU A 253 25.35 13.98 1.74
C LEU A 253 25.12 14.17 3.25
N THR A 254 23.90 14.44 3.70
CA THR A 254 23.63 14.97 5.04
C THR A 254 23.09 13.94 6.03
N HIS A 255 22.49 12.85 5.58
CA HIS A 255 21.81 11.88 6.45
C HIS A 255 22.50 10.52 6.39
N LEU A 256 23.79 10.49 6.76
CA LEU A 256 24.49 9.23 7.02
C LEU A 256 23.77 8.53 8.17
N HIS A 257 23.21 7.36 7.91
CA HIS A 257 22.34 6.68 8.86
C HIS A 257 22.64 5.19 8.94
N GLU A 258 22.24 4.57 10.05
CA GLU A 258 22.39 3.14 10.30
C GLU A 258 21.09 2.51 10.79
N GLY A 259 20.88 1.23 10.44
CA GLY A 259 19.80 0.42 10.98
C GLY A 259 20.23 -0.18 12.31
N LEU A 260 19.63 0.30 13.41
CA LEU A 260 19.93 -0.19 14.75
C LEU A 260 19.61 -1.69 14.88
N PRO A 261 20.37 -2.44 15.70
CA PRO A 261 20.20 -3.87 15.82
C PRO A 261 18.86 -4.23 16.47
N ILE A 262 18.15 -5.18 15.86
CA ILE A 262 17.06 -5.88 16.52
C ILE A 262 17.62 -6.95 17.47
N LEU A 263 16.89 -7.21 18.55
CA LEU A 263 17.30 -8.11 19.63
C LEU A 263 16.50 -9.42 19.64
N ASN A 264 15.23 -9.35 19.22
CA ASN A 264 14.31 -10.48 19.18
C ASN A 264 13.20 -10.23 18.14
N GLY A 265 12.55 -11.30 17.68
CA GLY A 265 11.45 -11.25 16.72
C GLY A 265 11.92 -10.92 15.30
N THR A 266 10.99 -10.45 14.47
CA THR A 266 11.27 -10.10 13.07
C THR A 266 10.75 -8.71 12.77
N ARG A 267 11.56 -7.84 12.16
CA ARG A 267 11.15 -6.48 11.79
C ARG A 267 11.03 -6.37 10.28
N TYR A 268 9.91 -5.83 9.81
CA TYR A 268 9.67 -5.55 8.40
C TYR A 268 9.55 -4.04 8.15
N ILE A 269 10.21 -3.57 7.10
CA ILE A 269 10.10 -2.19 6.62
C ILE A 269 9.97 -2.17 5.10
N ALA A 270 9.15 -1.28 4.55
CA ALA A 270 9.16 -0.96 3.13
C ALA A 270 10.01 0.29 2.89
N VAL A 271 10.94 0.23 1.94
CA VAL A 271 11.87 1.30 1.62
C VAL A 271 11.74 1.68 0.16
N SER A 272 11.84 2.97 -0.15
CA SER A 272 11.90 3.44 -1.53
C SER A 272 12.92 4.58 -1.66
N PHE A 273 13.82 4.42 -2.63
CA PHE A 273 14.81 5.41 -3.00
C PHE A 273 14.28 6.26 -4.14
N ILE A 274 13.79 7.46 -3.81
CA ILE A 274 13.03 8.33 -4.72
C ILE A 274 13.94 9.42 -5.29
N ASP A 275 13.76 9.68 -6.58
CA ASP A 275 14.54 10.59 -7.41
C ASP A 275 16.07 10.35 -7.28
N PRO A 276 16.56 9.16 -7.65
CA PRO A 276 17.98 8.79 -7.59
C PRO A 276 18.91 9.61 -8.51
#